data_AF-A0A6B9FM16-F1
#
_entry.id   AF-A0A6B9FM16-F1
#
_cell.length_a   1.000
_cell.length_b   1.000
_cell.length_c   1.000
_cell.angle_alpha   90.00
_cell.angle_beta   90.00
_cell.angle_gamma   90.00
#
_symmetry.space_group_name_H-M   'P 1'
#
loop_
_entity.id
_entity.type
_entity.pdbx_description
1 polymer ?
#
loop_
_entity_poly.entity_id
_entity_poly.type
_entity_poly.pdbx_seq_one_letter_code
_entity_poly.pdbx_strand_id
1 'polypeptide(L)'
;MQLASEAVAALQPAGFVGIWDTDVSAGRSVLDAGAAAMLAGNPGLAGQPLALETALGRIHPEDRDWVFGKIRRVRQTGGPVSLEFRVLSGRGDVRWILNRGFLGPDGSGTLHGRGAYLDVTDLYARPARTPDGAPLQAGDLEAAADHCIDAHAALDRYGDPYLQTVSGMLLLGIGRTLAQRQA
;
A
#
# COMPACT_ATOMS: atom_id res chain seq x y z
N MET A 1 5.80 -27.37 6.96
CA MET A 1 5.53 -26.30 7.96
C MET A 1 6.79 -25.52 8.35
N GLN A 2 7.95 -26.18 8.50
CA GLN A 2 9.22 -25.54 8.89
C GLN A 2 9.76 -24.49 7.90
N LEU A 3 9.80 -24.81 6.60
CA LEU A 3 10.25 -23.88 5.55
C LEU A 3 9.42 -22.59 5.46
N ALA A 4 8.12 -22.66 5.73
CA ALA A 4 7.24 -21.48 5.71
C ALA A 4 7.54 -20.54 6.89
N SER A 5 7.83 -21.10 8.07
CA SER A 5 8.21 -20.32 9.26
C SER A 5 9.60 -19.68 9.12
N GLU A 6 10.55 -20.40 8.50
CA GLU A 6 11.89 -19.88 8.23
C GLU A 6 11.86 -18.76 7.17
N ALA A 7 11.04 -18.91 6.13
CA ALA A 7 10.85 -17.87 5.11
C ALA A 7 10.27 -16.58 5.73
N VAL A 8 9.29 -16.68 6.62
CA VAL A 8 8.72 -15.51 7.32
C VAL A 8 9.78 -14.79 8.14
N ALA A 9 10.59 -15.54 8.92
CA ALA A 9 11.67 -14.97 9.73
C ALA A 9 12.74 -14.29 8.86
N ALA A 10 13.12 -14.90 7.74
CA ALA A 10 14.11 -14.35 6.81
C ALA A 10 13.63 -13.07 6.11
N LEU A 11 12.31 -12.86 5.99
CA LEU A 11 11.73 -11.68 5.36
C LEU A 11 11.50 -10.51 6.32
N GLN A 12 11.53 -10.74 7.64
CA GLN A 12 11.36 -9.66 8.64
C GLN A 12 12.34 -8.48 8.44
N PRO A 13 13.65 -8.69 8.19
CA PRO A 13 14.58 -7.59 7.94
C PRO A 13 14.27 -6.79 6.66
N ALA A 14 13.55 -7.39 5.70
CA ALA A 14 13.07 -6.71 4.50
C ALA A 14 11.76 -5.94 4.75
N GLY A 15 11.35 -5.81 6.01
CA GLY A 15 10.13 -5.12 6.41
C GLY A 15 8.87 -5.96 6.30
N PHE A 16 8.94 -7.28 6.09
CA PHE A 16 7.73 -8.09 5.98
C PHE A 16 6.88 -8.03 7.28
N VAL A 17 5.63 -7.62 7.15
CA VAL A 17 4.70 -7.49 8.29
C VAL A 17 3.82 -8.72 8.41
N GLY A 18 3.26 -9.19 7.30
CA GLY A 18 2.32 -10.31 7.29
C GLY A 18 1.50 -10.37 6.02
N ILE A 19 0.65 -11.39 5.91
CA ILE A 19 -0.21 -11.64 4.75
C ILE A 19 -1.68 -11.36 5.02
N TRP A 20 -2.41 -11.19 3.93
CA TRP A 20 -3.86 -11.16 3.89
C TRP A 20 -4.38 -12.11 2.82
N ASP A 21 -5.59 -12.61 3.06
CA ASP A 21 -6.40 -13.40 2.16
C ASP A 21 -7.80 -12.77 2.14
N THR A 22 -8.42 -12.61 0.98
CA THR A 22 -9.74 -11.98 0.89
C THR A 22 -10.66 -12.73 -0.05
N ASP A 23 -11.86 -13.04 0.46
CA ASP A 23 -13.00 -13.43 -0.34
C ASP A 23 -13.83 -12.17 -0.63
N VAL A 24 -13.88 -11.78 -1.90
CA VAL A 24 -14.55 -10.55 -2.31
C VAL A 24 -16.07 -10.71 -2.22
N SER A 25 -16.61 -11.90 -2.50
CA SER A 25 -18.05 -12.15 -2.45
C SER A 25 -18.58 -12.12 -1.02
N ALA A 26 -17.83 -12.70 -0.08
CA ALA A 26 -18.17 -12.66 1.34
C ALA A 26 -17.90 -11.28 1.95
N GLY A 27 -17.12 -10.42 1.28
CA GLY A 27 -16.68 -9.14 1.79
C GLY A 27 -15.76 -9.28 3.01
N ARG A 28 -15.10 -10.44 3.16
CA ARG A 28 -14.27 -10.77 4.33
C ARG A 28 -12.80 -10.88 3.95
N SER A 29 -11.95 -10.43 4.86
CA SER A 29 -10.50 -10.59 4.77
C SER A 29 -9.97 -11.28 6.02
N VAL A 30 -9.08 -12.24 5.83
CA VAL A 30 -8.35 -12.93 6.89
C VAL A 30 -6.92 -12.40 6.91
N LEU A 31 -6.45 -12.03 8.09
CA LEU A 31 -5.09 -11.57 8.33
C LEU A 31 -4.31 -12.64 9.10
N ASP A 32 -3.00 -12.75 8.87
CA ASP A 32 -2.13 -13.46 9.80
C ASP A 32 -1.87 -12.63 11.08
N ALA A 33 -1.07 -13.18 12.00
CA ALA A 33 -0.79 -12.53 13.29
C ALA A 33 -0.09 -11.17 13.14
N GLY A 34 0.87 -11.05 12.22
CA GLY A 34 1.62 -9.82 12.03
C GLY A 34 0.79 -8.73 11.35
N ALA A 35 0.04 -9.10 10.32
CA ALA A 35 -0.89 -8.19 9.67
C ALA A 35 -2.04 -7.77 10.60
N ALA A 36 -2.60 -8.68 11.40
CA ALA A 36 -3.64 -8.34 12.38
C ALA A 36 -3.12 -7.38 13.47
N ALA A 37 -1.89 -7.60 13.95
CA ALA A 37 -1.26 -6.70 14.91
C ALA A 37 -1.06 -5.28 14.33
N MET A 38 -0.56 -5.17 13.11
CA MET A 38 -0.19 -3.89 12.52
C MET A 38 -1.39 -3.13 11.90
N LEU A 39 -2.23 -3.80 11.11
CA LEU A 39 -3.30 -3.17 10.33
C LEU A 39 -4.61 -3.06 11.11
N ALA A 40 -4.98 -4.11 11.85
CA ALA A 40 -6.19 -4.10 12.68
C ALA A 40 -5.90 -3.61 14.11
N GLY A 41 -4.64 -3.60 14.54
CA GLY A 41 -4.25 -3.21 15.89
C GLY A 41 -4.55 -4.26 16.96
N ASN A 42 -4.89 -5.48 16.58
CA ASN A 42 -5.22 -6.57 17.48
C ASN A 42 -4.76 -7.93 16.90
N PRO A 43 -3.66 -8.52 17.39
CA PRO A 43 -3.20 -9.83 16.93
C PRO A 43 -4.20 -10.97 17.20
N GLY A 44 -5.11 -10.81 18.16
CA GLY A 44 -6.14 -11.81 18.46
C GLY A 44 -7.18 -11.99 17.34
N LEU A 45 -7.21 -11.08 16.36
CA LEU A 45 -8.06 -11.18 15.17
C LEU A 45 -7.44 -12.05 14.06
N ALA A 46 -6.22 -12.54 14.24
CA ALA A 46 -5.56 -13.39 13.26
C ALA A 46 -6.36 -14.66 12.94
N GLY A 47 -6.41 -15.03 11.67
CA GLY A 47 -7.16 -16.20 11.19
C GLY A 47 -8.69 -16.02 11.17
N GLN A 48 -9.22 -14.90 11.68
CA GLN A 48 -10.66 -14.64 11.68
C GLN A 48 -11.08 -13.88 10.41
N PRO A 49 -12.29 -14.14 9.87
CA PRO A 49 -12.85 -13.36 8.76
C PRO A 49 -13.32 -11.99 9.24
N LEU A 50 -12.64 -10.93 8.81
CA LEU A 50 -12.89 -9.55 9.21
C LEU A 50 -13.60 -8.76 8.11
N ALA A 51 -14.45 -7.81 8.50
CA ALA A 51 -14.85 -6.75 7.58
C ALA A 51 -13.63 -5.89 7.22
N LEU A 52 -13.63 -5.28 6.03
CA LEU A 52 -12.48 -4.51 5.54
C LEU A 52 -12.12 -3.35 6.49
N GLU A 53 -13.15 -2.70 7.03
CA GLU A 53 -13.04 -1.59 7.97
C GLU A 53 -12.35 -2.01 9.27
N THR A 54 -12.61 -3.23 9.73
CA THR A 54 -11.93 -3.82 10.90
C THR A 54 -10.50 -4.23 10.56
N ALA A 55 -10.30 -4.89 9.42
CA ALA A 55 -8.99 -5.36 8.98
C ALA A 55 -7.99 -4.22 8.78
N LEU A 56 -8.47 -3.05 8.38
CA LEU A 56 -7.68 -1.84 8.11
C LEU A 56 -7.95 -0.72 9.12
N GLY A 57 -8.32 -1.08 10.35
CA GLY A 57 -8.73 -0.12 11.38
C GLY A 57 -7.68 0.94 11.71
N ARG A 58 -6.39 0.61 11.56
CA ARG A 58 -5.24 1.49 11.88
C ARG A 58 -4.80 2.42 10.76
N ILE A 59 -5.45 2.42 9.59
CA ILE A 59 -5.12 3.38 8.53
C ILE A 59 -5.21 4.82 9.07
N HIS A 60 -4.19 5.61 8.77
CA HIS A 60 -4.12 7.02 9.10
C HIS A 60 -5.35 7.76 8.55
N PRO A 61 -6.03 8.63 9.32
CA PRO A 61 -7.29 9.25 8.91
C PRO A 61 -7.27 9.88 7.51
N GLU A 62 -6.20 10.57 7.16
CA GLU A 62 -6.01 11.23 5.85
C GLU A 62 -5.92 10.25 4.67
N ASP A 63 -5.51 9.00 4.90
CA ASP A 63 -5.32 8.01 3.83
C ASP A 63 -6.58 7.15 3.61
N ARG A 64 -7.54 7.17 4.54
CA ARG A 64 -8.68 6.24 4.56
C ARG A 64 -9.46 6.29 3.24
N ASP A 65 -9.99 7.45 2.88
CA ASP A 65 -10.89 7.56 1.72
C ASP A 65 -10.24 7.06 0.43
N TRP A 66 -8.97 7.43 0.22
CA TRP A 66 -8.20 6.99 -0.94
C TRP A 66 -7.94 5.48 -0.93
N VAL A 67 -7.48 4.90 0.20
CA VAL A 67 -7.20 3.46 0.31
C VAL A 67 -8.48 2.65 0.07
N PHE A 68 -9.57 3.00 0.75
CA PHE A 68 -10.85 2.29 0.61
C PHE A 68 -11.40 2.43 -0.81
N GLY A 69 -11.24 3.58 -1.46
CA GLY A 69 -11.61 3.79 -2.86
C GLY A 69 -10.84 2.87 -3.81
N LYS A 70 -9.52 2.76 -3.63
CA LYS A 70 -8.67 1.87 -4.45
C LYS A 70 -9.01 0.39 -4.23
N ILE A 71 -9.18 -0.04 -2.98
CA ILE A 71 -9.55 -1.42 -2.68
C ILE A 71 -10.92 -1.76 -3.29
N ARG A 72 -11.89 -0.85 -3.19
CA ARG A 72 -13.22 -1.03 -3.80
C ARG A 72 -13.11 -1.21 -5.32
N ARG A 73 -12.29 -0.42 -6.00
CA ARG A 73 -12.05 -0.56 -7.45
C ARG A 73 -11.46 -1.93 -7.79
N VAL A 74 -10.40 -2.35 -7.10
CA VAL A 74 -9.77 -3.66 -7.37
C VAL A 74 -10.69 -4.84 -7.02
N ARG A 75 -11.57 -4.69 -6.02
CA ARG A 75 -12.63 -5.67 -5.71
C ARG A 75 -13.70 -5.75 -6.80
N GLN A 76 -13.89 -4.72 -7.63
CA GLN A 76 -14.84 -4.73 -8.74
C GLN A 76 -14.20 -5.25 -10.03
N THR A 77 -12.94 -4.90 -10.30
CA THR A 77 -12.27 -5.20 -11.57
C THR A 77 -11.39 -6.44 -11.53
N GLY A 78 -10.99 -6.89 -10.34
CA GLY A 78 -9.84 -7.78 -10.18
C GLY A 78 -8.51 -7.10 -10.57
N GLY A 79 -7.43 -7.85 -10.50
CA GLY A 79 -6.09 -7.42 -10.90
C GLY A 79 -5.10 -7.20 -9.74
N PRO A 80 -3.94 -6.59 -10.02
CA PRO A 80 -2.90 -6.36 -9.03
C PRO A 80 -3.34 -5.36 -7.96
N VAL A 81 -2.94 -5.63 -6.73
CA VAL A 81 -3.04 -4.70 -5.59
C VAL A 81 -1.65 -4.16 -5.34
N SER A 82 -1.49 -2.83 -5.39
CA SER A 82 -0.27 -2.15 -4.95
C SER A 82 -0.64 -0.80 -4.37
N LEU A 83 -0.50 -0.65 -3.05
CA LEU A 83 -0.88 0.56 -2.32
C LEU A 83 0.17 0.86 -1.27
N GLU A 84 0.53 2.13 -1.11
CA GLU A 84 1.37 2.58 -0.01
C GLU A 84 0.60 3.60 0.81
N PHE A 85 0.46 3.35 2.10
CA PHE A 85 -0.33 4.18 3.00
C PHE A 85 0.23 4.17 4.42
N ARG A 86 -0.17 5.16 5.19
CA ARG A 86 0.21 5.33 6.58
C ARG A 86 -0.73 4.55 7.49
N VAL A 87 -0.17 3.94 8.53
CA VAL A 87 -0.92 3.38 9.66
C VAL A 87 -0.43 3.99 10.97
N LEU A 88 -1.32 4.07 11.93
CA LEU A 88 -1.01 4.51 13.29
C LEU A 88 -0.69 3.28 14.14
N SER A 89 0.54 3.21 14.65
CA SER A 89 0.97 2.15 15.56
C SER A 89 0.17 2.19 16.87
N GLY A 90 0.29 1.13 17.69
CA GLY A 90 -0.28 1.11 19.03
C GLY A 90 0.15 2.28 19.93
N ARG A 91 1.27 2.94 19.62
CA ARG A 91 1.83 4.08 20.36
C ARG A 91 1.55 5.44 19.72
N GLY A 92 0.84 5.48 18.59
CA GLY A 92 0.54 6.71 17.85
C GLY A 92 1.57 7.07 16.78
N ASP A 93 2.72 6.41 16.73
CA ASP A 93 3.73 6.64 15.68
C ASP A 93 3.18 6.24 14.31
N VAL A 94 3.53 7.03 13.28
CA VAL A 94 3.18 6.76 11.89
C VAL A 94 4.14 5.72 11.31
N ARG A 95 3.58 4.68 10.68
CA ARG A 95 4.31 3.67 9.89
C ARG A 95 3.85 3.71 8.45
N TRP A 96 4.77 3.61 7.51
CA TRP A 96 4.46 3.48 6.08
C TRP A 96 4.37 2.01 5.71
N ILE A 97 3.23 1.61 5.15
CA ILE A 97 2.94 0.23 4.77
C ILE A 97 2.77 0.15 3.26
N LEU A 98 3.53 -0.74 2.62
CA LEU A 98 3.29 -1.20 1.26
C LEU A 98 2.41 -2.46 1.32
N ASN A 99 1.25 -2.42 0.69
CA ASN A 99 0.43 -3.57 0.38
C ASN A 99 0.70 -4.03 -1.06
N ARG A 100 1.09 -5.28 -1.25
CA ARG A 100 1.16 -5.91 -2.57
C ARG A 100 0.40 -7.23 -2.61
N GLY A 101 -0.36 -7.44 -3.66
CA GLY A 101 -1.10 -8.68 -3.88
C GLY A 101 -1.77 -8.75 -5.24
N PHE A 102 -2.68 -9.70 -5.38
CA PHE A 102 -3.46 -9.89 -6.61
C PHE A 102 -4.85 -10.41 -6.27
N LEU A 103 -5.87 -9.90 -6.97
CA LEU A 103 -7.24 -10.41 -6.96
C LEU A 103 -7.53 -11.06 -8.31
N GLY A 104 -7.98 -12.30 -8.30
CA GLY A 104 -8.34 -13.05 -9.50
C GLY A 104 -9.49 -14.01 -9.25
N PRO A 105 -10.13 -14.52 -10.31
CA PRO A 105 -11.18 -15.53 -10.17
C PRO A 105 -10.60 -16.81 -9.56
N ASP A 106 -11.33 -17.39 -8.63
CA ASP A 106 -11.08 -18.72 -8.10
C ASP A 106 -11.77 -19.81 -8.96
N GLY A 107 -11.71 -21.07 -8.52
CA GLY A 107 -12.36 -22.19 -9.22
C GLY A 107 -13.89 -22.09 -9.33
N SER A 108 -14.53 -21.17 -8.59
CA SER A 108 -15.98 -20.89 -8.64
C SER A 108 -16.33 -19.69 -9.54
N GLY A 109 -15.32 -18.99 -10.08
CA GLY A 109 -15.50 -17.74 -10.82
C GLY A 109 -15.64 -16.50 -9.93
N THR A 110 -15.43 -16.65 -8.61
CA THR A 110 -15.50 -15.57 -7.63
C THR A 110 -14.14 -14.91 -7.46
N LEU A 111 -14.09 -13.58 -7.30
CA LEU A 111 -12.82 -12.92 -7.02
C LEU A 111 -12.30 -13.30 -5.62
N HIS A 112 -11.12 -13.92 -5.61
CA HIS A 112 -10.34 -14.22 -4.42
C HIS A 112 -8.98 -13.52 -4.53
N GLY A 113 -8.39 -13.13 -3.41
CA GLY A 113 -7.13 -12.40 -3.43
C GLY A 113 -6.21 -12.74 -2.28
N ARG A 114 -4.91 -12.63 -2.56
CA ARG A 114 -3.84 -12.77 -1.56
C ARG A 114 -2.79 -11.71 -1.75
N GLY A 115 -2.15 -11.34 -0.66
CA GLY A 115 -1.04 -10.41 -0.68
C GLY A 115 -0.31 -10.32 0.65
N ALA A 116 0.63 -9.40 0.70
CA ALA A 116 1.50 -9.13 1.83
C ALA A 116 1.55 -7.63 2.12
N TYR A 117 1.76 -7.33 3.39
CA TYR A 117 2.10 -6.01 3.88
C TYR A 117 3.60 -5.97 4.21
N LEU A 118 4.24 -4.86 3.85
CA LEU A 118 5.62 -4.55 4.19
C LEU A 118 5.69 -3.19 4.88
N ASP A 119 6.38 -3.11 6.02
CA ASP A 119 6.78 -1.85 6.65
C ASP A 119 7.94 -1.28 5.85
N VAL A 120 7.68 -0.15 5.19
CA VAL A 120 8.64 0.59 4.37
C VAL A 120 9.01 1.91 5.03
N THR A 121 8.73 2.07 6.33
CA THR A 121 8.99 3.32 7.08
C THR A 121 10.41 3.81 6.93
N ASP A 122 11.40 2.90 6.91
CA ASP A 122 12.82 3.27 6.77
C ASP A 122 13.15 3.93 5.41
N LEU A 123 12.37 3.62 4.36
CA LEU A 123 12.48 4.30 3.06
C LEU A 123 12.03 5.76 3.15
N TYR A 124 11.20 6.09 4.13
CA TYR A 124 10.63 7.42 4.37
C TYR A 124 11.27 8.15 5.57
N ALA A 125 11.95 7.43 6.46
CA ALA A 125 12.63 7.99 7.64
C ALA A 125 14.04 8.51 7.33
N ARG A 126 14.61 8.17 6.16
CA ARG A 126 15.88 8.76 5.73
C ARG A 126 15.65 10.23 5.34
N PRO A 127 16.34 11.20 5.96
CA PRO A 127 16.42 12.53 5.35
C PRO A 127 16.95 12.34 3.92
N ALA A 128 16.33 13.04 2.97
CA ALA A 128 16.72 13.00 1.57
C ALA A 128 18.26 13.09 1.50
N ARG A 129 18.91 12.05 0.98
CA ARG A 129 20.31 12.16 0.63
C ARG A 129 20.34 13.20 -0.49
N THR A 130 20.70 14.43 -0.15
CA THR A 130 21.06 15.45 -1.14
C THR A 130 22.09 14.78 -2.04
N PRO A 131 21.83 14.63 -3.35
CA PRO A 131 22.87 14.18 -4.25
C PRO A 131 24.07 15.11 -4.06
N ASP A 132 25.25 14.56 -3.79
CA ASP A 132 26.49 15.35 -3.80
C ASP A 132 26.55 16.10 -5.13
N GLY A 133 26.44 17.43 -5.09
CA GLY A 133 26.97 18.29 -6.16
C GLY A 133 26.07 19.34 -6.81
N ALA A 134 24.75 19.41 -6.58
CA ALA A 134 23.95 20.54 -7.08
C ALA A 134 22.66 20.76 -6.27
N PRO A 135 22.28 22.02 -5.95
CA PRO A 135 20.98 22.29 -5.36
C PRO A 135 19.88 21.91 -6.37
N LEU A 136 19.09 20.89 -6.03
CA LEU A 136 17.86 20.55 -6.73
C LEU A 136 16.92 21.76 -6.68
N GLN A 137 16.73 22.47 -7.80
CA GLN A 137 15.90 23.67 -7.83
C GLN A 137 14.45 23.28 -7.52
N ALA A 138 13.76 24.05 -6.68
CA ALA A 138 12.35 23.79 -6.34
C ALA A 138 11.47 23.66 -7.59
N GLY A 139 11.75 24.50 -8.60
CA GLY A 139 11.07 24.52 -9.89
C GLY A 139 11.14 23.21 -10.68
N ASP A 140 12.20 22.40 -10.51
CA ASP A 140 12.34 21.15 -11.26
C ASP A 140 11.34 20.09 -10.78
N LEU A 141 11.02 20.08 -9.48
CA LEU A 141 10.09 19.12 -8.88
C LEU A 141 8.63 19.54 -9.11
N GLU A 142 8.35 20.84 -9.10
CA GLU A 142 7.06 21.41 -9.50
C GLU A 142 6.78 21.14 -10.98
N ALA A 143 7.74 21.39 -11.87
CA ALA A 143 7.61 21.06 -13.29
C ALA A 143 7.45 19.54 -13.53
N ALA A 144 8.16 18.70 -12.76
CA ALA A 144 7.97 17.26 -12.83
C ALA A 144 6.55 16.84 -12.38
N ALA A 145 5.97 17.53 -11.39
CA ALA A 145 4.59 17.27 -10.95
C ALA A 145 3.59 17.56 -12.08
N ASP A 146 3.70 18.73 -12.72
CA ASP A 146 2.84 19.14 -13.83
C ASP A 146 2.91 18.13 -14.99
N HIS A 147 4.12 17.76 -15.42
CA HIS A 147 4.30 16.74 -16.45
C HIS A 147 3.74 15.38 -16.06
N CYS A 148 3.88 14.99 -14.78
CA CYS A 148 3.33 13.73 -14.30
C CYS A 148 1.80 13.75 -14.24
N ILE A 149 1.16 14.88 -13.91
CA ILE A 149 -0.30 15.06 -13.96
C ILE A 149 -0.80 14.85 -15.38
N ASP A 150 -0.18 15.50 -16.36
CA ASP A 150 -0.55 15.38 -17.77
C ASP A 150 -0.37 13.95 -18.30
N ALA A 151 0.76 13.33 -17.96
CA ALA A 151 1.05 11.94 -18.31
C ALA A 151 0.05 10.98 -17.67
N HIS A 152 -0.29 11.17 -16.39
CA HIS A 152 -1.28 10.36 -15.70
C HIS A 152 -2.66 10.47 -16.37
N ALA A 153 -3.10 11.69 -16.70
CA ALA A 153 -4.37 11.90 -17.39
C ALA A 153 -4.40 11.27 -18.79
N ALA A 154 -3.29 11.31 -19.53
CA ALA A 154 -3.18 10.64 -20.82
C ALA A 154 -3.24 9.11 -20.70
N LEU A 155 -2.57 8.54 -19.71
CA LEU A 155 -2.57 7.10 -19.44
C LEU A 155 -3.93 6.61 -18.91
N ASP A 156 -4.64 7.45 -18.16
CA ASP A 156 -6.01 7.16 -17.73
C ASP A 156 -6.95 7.03 -18.94
N ARG A 157 -6.84 7.95 -19.90
CA ARG A 157 -7.58 7.87 -21.19
C ARG A 157 -7.17 6.69 -22.06
N TYR A 158 -5.89 6.30 -22.05
CA TYR A 158 -5.40 5.15 -22.81
C TYR A 158 -5.98 3.82 -22.30
N GLY A 159 -6.26 3.74 -20.99
CA GLY A 159 -7.03 2.63 -20.42
C GLY A 159 -6.20 1.41 -20.01
N ASP A 160 -4.86 1.49 -20.03
CA ASP A 160 -4.00 0.40 -19.54
C ASP A 160 -3.88 0.44 -18.00
N PRO A 161 -4.36 -0.59 -17.27
CA PRO A 161 -4.37 -0.57 -15.81
C PRO A 161 -2.98 -0.55 -15.17
N TYR A 162 -1.98 -1.14 -15.83
CA TYR A 162 -0.60 -1.17 -15.34
C TYR A 162 0.03 0.22 -15.45
N LEU A 163 -0.11 0.89 -16.59
CA LEU A 163 0.41 2.24 -16.80
C LEU A 163 -0.29 3.29 -15.92
N GLN A 164 -1.61 3.14 -15.71
CA GLN A 164 -2.36 3.96 -14.74
C GLN A 164 -1.81 3.81 -13.32
N THR A 165 -1.45 2.58 -12.93
CA THR A 165 -0.88 2.29 -11.61
C THR A 165 0.49 2.93 -11.44
N VAL A 166 1.38 2.74 -12.42
CA VAL A 166 2.76 3.29 -12.38
C VAL A 166 2.75 4.83 -12.35
N SER A 167 1.96 5.47 -13.21
CA SER A 167 1.86 6.93 -13.24
C SER A 167 1.25 7.52 -11.96
N GLY A 168 0.24 6.84 -11.39
CA GLY A 168 -0.32 7.23 -10.09
C GLY A 168 0.69 7.13 -8.95
N MET A 169 1.58 6.12 -8.96
CA MET A 169 2.66 6.00 -7.97
C MET A 169 3.68 7.12 -8.09
N LEU A 170 4.06 7.50 -9.32
CA LEU A 170 4.99 8.60 -9.55
C LEU A 170 4.40 9.93 -9.07
N LEU A 171 3.14 10.21 -9.40
CA LEU A 171 2.42 11.41 -8.98
C LEU A 171 2.37 11.54 -7.44
N LEU A 172 2.11 10.42 -6.77
CA LEU A 172 2.11 10.33 -5.31
C LEU A 172 3.51 10.58 -4.72
N GLY A 173 4.56 10.01 -5.33
CA GLY A 173 5.96 10.22 -4.92
C GLY A 173 6.43 11.67 -5.06
N ILE A 174 6.05 12.34 -6.15
CA ILE A 174 6.37 13.76 -6.38
C ILE A 174 5.64 14.65 -5.37
N GLY A 175 4.33 14.45 -5.19
CA GLY A 175 3.54 15.20 -4.20
C GLY A 175 4.08 15.06 -2.77
N ARG A 176 4.53 13.85 -2.39
CA ARG A 176 5.20 13.59 -1.10
C ARG A 176 6.49 14.40 -0.93
N THR A 177 7.32 14.46 -1.97
CA THR A 177 8.61 15.18 -1.92
C THR A 177 8.41 16.69 -1.82
N LEU A 178 7.37 17.22 -2.48
CA LEU A 178 6.98 18.63 -2.35
C LEU A 178 6.50 18.98 -0.94
N ALA A 179 5.64 18.13 -0.35
CA ALA A 179 5.12 18.34 1.01
C ALA A 179 6.24 18.38 2.07
N GLN A 180 7.27 17.55 1.92
CA GLN A 180 8.42 17.50 2.84
C GLN A 180 9.34 18.72 2.76
N ARG A 181 9.27 19.51 1.68
CA ARG A 181 10.07 20.75 1.52
C ARG A 181 9.37 21.99 2.07
N GLN A 182 8.06 21.93 2.27
CA GLN A 182 7.25 23.06 2.77
C GLN A 182 7.05 23.03 4.30
N ALA A 183 7.54 21.99 4.98
CA ALA A 183 7.48 21.81 6.44
C ALA A 183 8.85 22.05 7.08
#